data_AF-A0A7V4G9Z4-F1
#
_entry.id   AF-A0A7V4G9Z4-F1
#
_cell.length_a   1.000
_cell.length_b   1.000
_cell.length_c   1.000
_cell.angle_alpha   90.00
_cell.angle_beta   90.00
_cell.angle_gamma   90.00
#
_symmetry.space_group_name_H-M   'P 1'
#
loop_
_entity.id
_entity.type
_entity.pdbx_description
1 polymer ?
#
loop_
_entity_poly.entity_id
_entity_poly.type
_entity_poly.pdbx_seq_one_letter_code
_entity_poly.pdbx_strand_id
1 'polypeptide(L)'
;MVWFRGWADDLPLKEWLQGRIFPAEGTWLTPERIYLGALLAGAEMLRGGITTVADGYFFEAQVRRAFGELGLRAVTAQGLVDFPAPDIPDPRDNLRVAREFLESGRAHPGGLITSALFAHAPYTCGPATLKGAKALTREFGVPLFLHLAETRQEVRDLEARTGLGPASYLESLGLLDELTVVVHGVWLSPEDLELLARRGAKVSHCPESNLKLAAGVAPVPEMRARGLTVGLGTDGAASNNNLDLFGEMSLAARLHKVWREDPTILAAREIVALATRRLYEMGADCVEAINAISGERCSPHPHNFTDRLIRPGDQAFFDIIMSFVGYRTCYYRTFNVGRATTAQVDAYRRAREWMDEAIALIKPGVSTDRIARAFPRAEDIGFESEMAAFGLNFCHGIGLGLHERPIISRLNSFDEPMVLEPGMVFAVETYCPAADGVSAARIEEEVVVTPEGARVITLFPAQELPIANRY
;
A
#
# COMPACT_ATOMS: atom_id res chain seq x y z
N MET A 1 -20.66 1.21 7.00
CA MET A 1 -21.33 0.12 7.78
C MET A 1 -20.75 -0.18 9.18
N VAL A 2 -19.89 0.65 9.80
CA VAL A 2 -19.19 0.28 11.06
C VAL A 2 -20.09 0.01 12.27
N TRP A 3 -21.32 0.55 12.29
CA TRP A 3 -22.31 0.24 13.34
C TRP A 3 -22.78 -1.21 13.35
N PHE A 4 -22.65 -1.89 12.21
CA PHE A 4 -23.11 -3.27 12.03
C PHE A 4 -21.97 -4.28 12.14
N ARG A 5 -20.84 -3.89 12.73
CA ARG A 5 -19.65 -4.73 12.90
C ARG A 5 -20.00 -6.00 13.67
N GLY A 6 -19.83 -7.16 13.03
CA GLY A 6 -20.14 -8.47 13.62
C GLY A 6 -21.61 -8.69 13.95
N TRP A 7 -22.53 -7.90 13.37
CA TRP A 7 -23.95 -7.97 13.73
C TRP A 7 -24.67 -9.22 13.19
N ALA A 8 -24.26 -9.69 12.02
CA ALA A 8 -24.93 -10.77 11.29
C ALA A 8 -23.90 -11.67 10.62
N ASP A 9 -23.02 -12.29 11.40
CA ASP A 9 -22.03 -13.22 10.88
C ASP A 9 -22.64 -14.58 10.51
N ASP A 10 -21.94 -15.37 9.69
CA ASP A 10 -22.26 -16.75 9.32
C ASP A 10 -23.59 -16.97 8.56
N LEU A 11 -23.95 -16.04 7.66
CA LEU A 11 -25.13 -16.13 6.80
C LEU A 11 -24.77 -16.04 5.30
N PRO A 12 -25.49 -16.75 4.41
CA PRO A 12 -25.34 -16.57 2.96
C PRO A 12 -25.65 -15.12 2.53
N LEU A 13 -24.93 -14.58 1.54
CA LEU A 13 -25.03 -13.16 1.13
C LEU A 13 -26.47 -12.65 0.96
N LYS A 14 -27.34 -13.41 0.28
CA LYS A 14 -28.73 -12.99 0.05
C LYS A 14 -29.52 -12.84 1.36
N GLU A 15 -29.35 -13.80 2.28
CA GLU A 15 -30.00 -13.77 3.60
C GLU A 15 -29.41 -12.67 4.48
N TRP A 16 -28.09 -12.49 4.42
CA TRP A 16 -27.37 -11.42 5.10
C TRP A 16 -27.88 -10.03 4.67
N LEU A 17 -27.92 -9.75 3.35
CA LEU A 17 -28.39 -8.47 2.80
C LEU A 17 -29.88 -8.25 3.09
N GLN A 18 -30.75 -9.13 2.58
CA GLN A 18 -32.19 -8.90 2.56
C GLN A 18 -32.85 -9.15 3.91
N GLY A 19 -32.34 -10.12 4.68
CA GLY A 19 -32.93 -10.52 5.95
C GLY A 19 -32.40 -9.73 7.15
N ARG A 20 -31.18 -9.17 7.08
CA ARG A 20 -30.52 -8.54 8.23
C ARG A 20 -30.06 -7.11 7.96
N ILE A 21 -29.23 -6.89 6.95
CA ILE A 21 -28.58 -5.59 6.71
C ILE A 21 -29.58 -4.54 6.22
N PHE A 22 -30.25 -4.73 5.09
CA PHE A 22 -31.18 -3.72 4.56
C PHE A 22 -32.31 -3.34 5.54
N PRO A 23 -32.92 -4.29 6.29
CA PRO A 23 -33.89 -3.92 7.33
C PRO A 23 -33.28 -3.08 8.46
N ALA A 24 -32.07 -3.42 8.91
CA ALA A 24 -31.37 -2.66 9.94
C ALA A 24 -30.99 -1.26 9.44
N GLU A 25 -30.52 -1.15 8.20
CA GLU A 25 -30.19 0.13 7.57
C GLU A 25 -31.42 1.04 7.45
N GLY A 26 -32.53 0.51 6.94
CA GLY A 26 -33.81 1.23 6.80
C GLY A 26 -34.40 1.70 8.13
N THR A 27 -34.11 1.00 9.24
CA THR A 27 -34.65 1.34 10.56
C THR A 27 -33.72 2.26 11.35
N TRP A 28 -32.40 2.07 11.24
CA TRP A 28 -31.44 2.65 12.17
C TRP A 28 -30.55 3.73 11.58
N LEU A 29 -30.45 3.87 10.26
CA LEU A 29 -29.62 4.94 9.69
C LEU A 29 -30.31 6.29 9.83
N THR A 30 -29.56 7.25 10.34
CA THR A 30 -29.90 8.67 10.37
C THR A 30 -28.66 9.46 9.94
N PRO A 31 -28.81 10.72 9.45
CA PRO A 31 -27.66 11.55 9.11
C PRO A 31 -26.63 11.64 10.23
N GLU A 32 -27.08 11.82 11.47
CA GLU A 32 -26.23 11.85 12.68
C GLU A 32 -25.43 10.55 12.86
N ARG A 33 -26.09 9.39 12.73
CA ARG A 33 -25.42 8.10 12.89
C ARG A 33 -24.43 7.84 11.77
N ILE A 34 -24.73 8.24 10.53
CA ILE A 34 -23.76 8.15 9.43
C ILE A 34 -22.54 9.02 9.71
N TYR A 35 -22.75 10.27 10.13
CA TYR A 35 -21.64 11.16 10.50
C TYR A 35 -20.75 10.57 11.59
N LEU A 36 -21.34 10.11 12.70
CA LEU A 36 -20.59 9.50 13.81
C LEU A 36 -19.91 8.19 13.40
N GLY A 37 -20.58 7.38 12.58
CA GLY A 37 -20.01 6.15 12.02
C GLY A 37 -18.83 6.44 11.09
N ALA A 38 -18.92 7.47 10.26
CA ALA A 38 -17.83 7.90 9.39
C ALA A 38 -16.64 8.45 10.20
N LEU A 39 -16.88 9.19 11.29
CA LEU A 39 -15.79 9.59 12.20
C LEU A 39 -15.09 8.38 12.82
N LEU A 40 -15.85 7.39 13.29
CA LEU A 40 -15.30 6.15 13.84
C LEU A 40 -14.50 5.38 12.79
N ALA A 41 -15.06 5.20 11.59
CA ALA A 41 -14.39 4.54 10.46
C ALA A 41 -13.11 5.28 10.07
N GLY A 42 -13.16 6.60 9.94
CA GLY A 42 -12.02 7.44 9.60
C GLY A 42 -10.90 7.36 10.64
N ALA A 43 -11.24 7.34 11.93
CA ALA A 43 -10.25 7.15 12.99
C ALA A 43 -9.59 5.77 12.95
N GLU A 44 -10.35 4.70 12.70
CA GLU A 44 -9.81 3.34 12.52
C GLU A 44 -8.89 3.27 11.30
N MET A 45 -9.36 3.78 10.15
CA MET A 45 -8.60 3.83 8.90
C MET A 45 -7.27 4.59 9.05
N LEU A 46 -7.30 5.79 9.65
CA LEU A 46 -6.09 6.59 9.88
C LEU A 46 -5.10 5.89 10.81
N ARG A 47 -5.60 5.24 11.88
CA ARG A 47 -4.75 4.43 12.78
C ARG A 47 -4.17 3.20 12.08
N GLY A 48 -4.89 2.65 11.11
CA GLY A 48 -4.46 1.56 10.23
C GLY A 48 -3.62 2.01 9.03
N GLY A 49 -3.18 3.28 8.98
CA GLY A 49 -2.32 3.78 7.89
C GLY A 49 -3.03 4.03 6.56
N ILE A 50 -4.36 3.95 6.52
CA ILE A 50 -5.16 4.23 5.33
C ILE A 50 -5.27 5.75 5.18
N THR A 51 -4.67 6.28 4.11
CA THR A 51 -4.63 7.72 3.82
C THR A 51 -5.64 8.15 2.76
N THR A 52 -6.16 7.19 1.97
CA THR A 52 -7.18 7.42 0.95
C THR A 52 -8.24 6.34 1.00
N VAL A 53 -9.51 6.73 0.99
CA VAL A 53 -10.67 5.81 0.97
C VAL A 53 -11.60 6.12 -0.21
N ALA A 54 -12.19 5.10 -0.80
CA ALA A 54 -13.40 5.25 -1.62
C ALA A 54 -14.57 4.66 -0.82
N ASP A 55 -15.44 5.52 -0.30
CA ASP A 55 -16.63 5.14 0.45
C ASP A 55 -17.86 5.24 -0.44
N GLY A 56 -18.82 4.35 -0.23
CA GLY A 56 -20.03 4.25 -1.02
C GLY A 56 -21.21 3.78 -0.18
N TYR A 57 -22.03 4.73 0.25
CA TYR A 57 -23.13 4.46 1.17
C TYR A 57 -24.30 5.45 1.03
N PHE A 58 -25.20 5.43 2.00
CA PHE A 58 -26.30 6.40 2.13
C PHE A 58 -25.85 7.61 2.98
N PHE A 59 -26.48 8.76 2.74
CA PHE A 59 -26.17 10.05 3.38
C PHE A 59 -24.70 10.48 3.23
N GLU A 60 -24.11 10.28 2.04
CA GLU A 60 -22.68 10.53 1.78
C GLU A 60 -22.23 11.98 2.00
N ALA A 61 -23.16 12.94 2.04
CA ALA A 61 -22.86 14.31 2.46
C ALA A 61 -22.32 14.37 3.91
N GLN A 62 -22.77 13.46 4.79
CA GLN A 62 -22.31 13.35 6.17
C GLN A 62 -20.94 12.66 6.25
N VAL A 63 -20.71 11.64 5.42
CA VAL A 63 -19.40 10.98 5.28
C VAL A 63 -18.35 11.99 4.77
N ARG A 64 -18.67 12.73 3.71
CA ARG A 64 -17.87 13.83 3.18
C ARG A 64 -17.48 14.84 4.25
N ARG A 65 -18.45 15.27 5.06
CA ARG A 65 -18.20 16.17 6.19
C ARG A 65 -17.22 15.55 7.20
N ALA A 66 -17.50 14.33 7.67
CA ALA A 66 -16.68 13.65 8.67
C ALA A 66 -15.23 13.45 8.20
N PHE A 67 -15.03 12.94 6.98
CA PHE A 67 -13.69 12.74 6.41
C PHE A 67 -12.97 14.06 6.14
N GLY A 68 -13.70 15.10 5.73
CA GLY A 68 -13.16 16.46 5.61
C GLY A 68 -12.64 17.01 6.94
N GLU A 69 -13.40 16.83 8.04
CA GLU A 69 -12.99 17.24 9.38
C GLU A 69 -11.77 16.45 9.90
N LEU A 70 -11.64 15.18 9.52
CA LEU A 70 -10.48 14.34 9.86
C LEU A 70 -9.24 14.59 8.98
N GLY A 71 -9.36 15.36 7.89
CA GLY A 71 -8.28 15.57 6.94
C GLY A 71 -7.93 14.34 6.10
N LEU A 72 -8.87 13.39 5.95
CA LEU A 72 -8.69 12.16 5.16
C LEU A 72 -8.89 12.47 3.67
N ARG A 73 -8.07 11.89 2.77
CA ARG A 73 -8.38 11.92 1.34
C ARG A 73 -9.50 10.92 1.05
N ALA A 74 -10.58 11.35 0.41
CA ALA A 74 -11.71 10.46 0.17
C ALA A 74 -12.38 10.67 -1.17
N VAL A 75 -12.85 9.57 -1.76
CA VAL A 75 -13.88 9.56 -2.78
C VAL A 75 -15.17 9.13 -2.10
N THR A 76 -16.11 10.05 -1.91
CA THR A 76 -17.40 9.80 -1.24
C THR A 76 -18.47 9.61 -2.30
N ALA A 77 -19.03 8.41 -2.43
CA ALA A 77 -19.83 8.01 -3.57
C ALA A 77 -21.30 7.76 -3.19
N GLN A 78 -22.19 8.67 -3.55
CA GLN A 78 -23.62 8.56 -3.19
C GLN A 78 -24.23 7.27 -3.72
N GLY A 79 -24.75 6.45 -2.80
CA GLY A 79 -25.41 5.19 -3.08
C GLY A 79 -26.75 5.38 -3.79
N LEU A 80 -26.98 4.57 -4.83
CA LEU A 80 -28.22 4.52 -5.61
C LEU A 80 -28.75 3.08 -5.67
N VAL A 81 -30.06 2.92 -5.43
CA VAL A 81 -30.82 1.67 -5.53
C VAL A 81 -32.24 1.95 -6.05
N ASP A 82 -32.84 1.02 -6.81
CA ASP A 82 -34.19 1.20 -7.38
C ASP A 82 -35.32 0.71 -6.45
N PHE A 83 -35.09 0.82 -5.14
CA PHE A 83 -36.07 0.59 -4.08
C PHE A 83 -35.87 1.62 -2.96
N PRO A 84 -36.87 1.88 -2.10
CA PRO A 84 -36.77 2.91 -1.07
C PRO A 84 -35.51 2.75 -0.20
N ALA A 85 -34.72 3.82 -0.14
CA ALA A 85 -33.50 3.91 0.65
C ALA A 85 -33.65 4.95 1.79
N PRO A 86 -32.82 4.88 2.85
CA PRO A 86 -32.91 5.80 3.99
C PRO A 86 -32.84 7.29 3.64
N ASP A 87 -32.03 7.68 2.65
CA ASP A 87 -31.82 9.05 2.18
C ASP A 87 -32.53 9.38 0.86
N ILE A 88 -32.97 8.35 0.12
CA ILE A 88 -33.78 8.48 -1.10
C ILE A 88 -35.02 7.56 -0.99
N PRO A 89 -36.11 8.02 -0.33
CA PRO A 89 -37.30 7.21 -0.14
C PRO A 89 -38.04 6.86 -1.43
N ASP A 90 -37.96 7.73 -2.45
CA ASP A 90 -38.54 7.52 -3.77
C ASP A 90 -37.43 7.33 -4.82
N PRO A 91 -37.22 6.12 -5.36
CA PRO A 91 -36.16 5.86 -6.34
C PRO A 91 -36.23 6.71 -7.62
N ARG A 92 -37.38 7.31 -7.93
CA ARG A 92 -37.52 8.23 -9.07
C ARG A 92 -36.65 9.49 -8.89
N ASP A 93 -36.27 9.80 -7.66
CA ASP A 93 -35.39 10.92 -7.33
C ASP A 93 -33.90 10.58 -7.40
N ASN A 94 -33.51 9.32 -7.65
CA ASN A 94 -32.11 8.86 -7.65
C ASN A 94 -31.17 9.79 -8.42
N LEU A 95 -31.50 10.12 -9.68
CA LEU A 95 -30.65 10.94 -10.54
C LEU A 95 -30.64 12.43 -10.13
N ARG A 96 -31.74 12.92 -9.56
CA ARG A 96 -31.84 14.29 -9.04
C ARG A 96 -30.94 14.43 -7.81
N VAL A 97 -31.06 13.53 -6.85
CA VAL A 97 -30.25 13.51 -5.62
C VAL A 97 -28.76 13.28 -5.94
N ALA A 98 -28.45 12.37 -6.86
CA ALA A 98 -27.09 12.14 -7.33
C ALA A 98 -26.44 13.43 -7.87
N ARG A 99 -27.15 14.19 -8.71
CA ARG A 99 -26.69 15.48 -9.23
C ARG A 99 -26.48 16.50 -8.10
N GLU A 100 -27.46 16.67 -7.23
CA GLU A 100 -27.38 17.60 -6.08
C GLU A 100 -26.17 17.28 -5.16
N PHE A 101 -25.90 15.99 -4.95
CA PHE A 101 -24.73 15.54 -4.18
C PHE A 101 -23.40 15.90 -4.86
N LEU A 102 -23.27 15.64 -6.16
CA LEU A 102 -22.09 15.98 -6.95
C LEU A 102 -21.85 17.50 -7.01
N GLU A 103 -22.90 18.28 -7.22
CA GLU A 103 -22.84 19.75 -7.27
C GLU A 103 -22.41 20.33 -5.92
N SER A 104 -23.01 19.88 -4.82
CA SER A 104 -22.64 20.32 -3.47
C SER A 104 -21.22 19.92 -3.07
N GLY A 105 -20.63 18.90 -3.72
CA GLY A 105 -19.27 18.42 -3.45
C GLY A 105 -18.17 19.26 -4.08
N ARG A 106 -18.46 19.99 -5.16
CA ARG A 106 -17.45 20.82 -5.86
C ARG A 106 -16.84 21.92 -5.00
N ALA A 107 -17.57 22.36 -3.97
CA ALA A 107 -17.17 23.46 -3.10
C ALA A 107 -16.31 23.02 -1.90
N HIS A 108 -15.95 21.73 -1.78
CA HIS A 108 -15.24 21.25 -0.60
C HIS A 108 -13.81 21.83 -0.51
N PRO A 109 -13.44 22.52 0.58
CA PRO A 109 -12.12 23.11 0.73
C PRO A 109 -11.02 22.05 0.83
N GLY A 110 -9.81 22.38 0.34
CA GLY A 110 -8.59 21.58 0.54
C GLY A 110 -8.28 20.50 -0.49
N GLY A 111 -9.18 20.22 -1.45
CA GLY A 111 -8.89 19.30 -2.58
C GLY A 111 -8.67 17.82 -2.19
N LEU A 112 -9.00 17.44 -0.95
CA LEU A 112 -8.85 16.07 -0.45
C LEU A 112 -10.08 15.20 -0.71
N ILE A 113 -11.26 15.80 -0.92
CA ILE A 113 -12.52 15.07 -1.10
C ILE A 113 -13.02 15.18 -2.53
N THR A 114 -13.36 14.04 -3.13
CA THR A 114 -14.03 13.92 -4.43
C THR A 114 -15.42 13.32 -4.22
N SER A 115 -16.47 13.99 -4.69
CA SER A 115 -17.82 13.40 -4.70
C SER A 115 -18.05 12.59 -5.97
N ALA A 116 -18.48 11.34 -5.82
CA ALA A 116 -18.69 10.37 -6.89
C ALA A 116 -20.06 9.70 -6.75
N LEU A 117 -20.34 8.65 -7.53
CA LEU A 117 -21.59 7.88 -7.44
C LEU A 117 -21.30 6.39 -7.27
N PHE A 118 -22.11 5.72 -6.46
CA PHE A 118 -22.12 4.28 -6.29
C PHE A 118 -23.48 3.74 -6.71
N ALA A 119 -23.59 3.17 -7.91
CA ALA A 119 -24.79 2.46 -8.32
C ALA A 119 -24.69 1.01 -7.85
N HIS A 120 -25.51 0.62 -6.86
CA HIS A 120 -25.23 -0.54 -6.02
C HIS A 120 -24.83 -1.82 -6.81
N ALA A 121 -25.71 -2.34 -7.66
CA ALA A 121 -25.44 -3.53 -8.47
C ALA A 121 -26.47 -3.69 -9.62
N PRO A 122 -26.17 -4.44 -10.70
CA PRO A 122 -27.09 -4.71 -11.81
C PRO A 122 -28.45 -5.32 -11.42
N TYR A 123 -28.52 -6.01 -10.28
CA TYR A 123 -29.76 -6.61 -9.78
C TYR A 123 -30.60 -5.66 -8.91
N THR A 124 -30.03 -4.51 -8.51
CA THR A 124 -30.70 -3.49 -7.69
C THR A 124 -30.92 -2.16 -8.41
N CYS A 125 -30.22 -1.94 -9.54
CA CYS A 125 -30.31 -0.76 -10.37
C CYS A 125 -30.65 -1.19 -11.80
N GLY A 126 -31.77 -0.72 -12.31
CA GLY A 126 -32.20 -0.93 -13.68
C GLY A 126 -31.41 -0.09 -14.69
N PRO A 127 -31.60 -0.35 -16.00
CA PRO A 127 -30.86 0.32 -17.06
C PRO A 127 -30.95 1.86 -17.03
N ALA A 128 -32.09 2.42 -16.63
CA ALA A 128 -32.28 3.86 -16.58
C ALA A 128 -31.40 4.52 -15.51
N THR A 129 -31.41 4.00 -14.29
CA THR A 129 -30.58 4.47 -13.17
C THR A 129 -29.10 4.31 -13.49
N LEU A 130 -28.68 3.14 -14.00
CA LEU A 130 -27.28 2.90 -14.36
C LEU A 130 -26.76 3.86 -15.44
N LYS A 131 -27.52 4.03 -16.54
CA LYS A 131 -27.15 4.96 -17.63
C LYS A 131 -27.13 6.41 -17.16
N GLY A 132 -28.13 6.81 -16.36
CA GLY A 132 -28.21 8.16 -15.81
C GLY A 132 -27.04 8.46 -14.87
N ALA A 133 -26.71 7.55 -13.95
CA ALA A 133 -25.55 7.69 -13.07
C ALA A 133 -24.26 7.82 -13.89
N LYS A 134 -24.07 6.99 -14.92
CA LYS A 134 -22.89 7.07 -15.79
C LYS A 134 -22.80 8.38 -16.57
N ALA A 135 -23.93 8.91 -17.04
CA ALA A 135 -23.94 10.21 -17.70
C ALA A 135 -23.46 11.31 -16.75
N LEU A 136 -23.94 11.31 -15.50
CA LEU A 136 -23.49 12.24 -14.46
C LEU A 136 -21.99 12.06 -14.14
N THR A 137 -21.50 10.84 -13.98
CA THR A 137 -20.08 10.64 -13.67
C THR A 137 -19.15 11.12 -14.78
N ARG A 138 -19.53 10.95 -16.05
CA ARG A 138 -18.81 11.53 -17.20
C ARG A 138 -18.89 13.05 -17.24
N GLU A 139 -20.07 13.63 -17.00
CA GLU A 139 -20.27 15.09 -16.96
C GLU A 139 -19.41 15.76 -15.87
N PHE A 140 -19.27 15.11 -14.71
CA PHE A 140 -18.51 15.64 -13.59
C PHE A 140 -17.04 15.19 -13.56
N GLY A 141 -16.64 14.25 -14.43
CA GLY A 141 -15.27 13.72 -14.49
C GLY A 141 -14.89 12.91 -13.24
N VAL A 142 -15.83 12.16 -12.67
CA VAL A 142 -15.67 11.40 -11.42
C VAL A 142 -15.93 9.91 -11.62
N PRO A 143 -15.48 9.03 -10.72
CA PRO A 143 -15.71 7.60 -10.88
C PRO A 143 -17.17 7.18 -10.69
N LEU A 144 -17.56 6.09 -11.35
CA LEU A 144 -18.74 5.28 -11.03
C LEU A 144 -18.28 3.97 -10.39
N PHE A 145 -18.72 3.73 -9.16
CA PHE A 145 -18.54 2.45 -8.46
C PHE A 145 -19.80 1.59 -8.60
N LEU A 146 -19.61 0.27 -8.71
CA LEU A 146 -20.70 -0.71 -8.78
C LEU A 146 -20.20 -2.11 -8.39
N HIS A 147 -20.96 -2.84 -7.57
CA HIS A 147 -20.71 -4.27 -7.33
C HIS A 147 -20.99 -5.07 -8.61
N LEU A 148 -20.07 -5.96 -8.98
CA LEU A 148 -20.22 -6.80 -10.17
C LEU A 148 -19.67 -8.20 -9.93
N ALA A 149 -20.50 -9.21 -10.23
CA ALA A 149 -20.12 -10.61 -10.22
C ALA A 149 -19.52 -11.04 -8.88
N GLU A 150 -20.11 -10.60 -7.78
CA GLU A 150 -19.67 -10.95 -6.42
C GLU A 150 -19.96 -12.42 -6.14
N THR A 151 -21.15 -12.90 -6.54
CA THR A 151 -21.55 -14.29 -6.34
C THR A 151 -21.89 -15.00 -7.64
N ARG A 152 -21.74 -16.33 -7.64
CA ARG A 152 -22.12 -17.15 -8.79
C ARG A 152 -23.62 -17.05 -9.10
N GLN A 153 -24.45 -16.85 -8.07
CA GLN A 153 -25.90 -16.69 -8.25
C GLN A 153 -26.23 -15.38 -8.97
N GLU A 154 -25.58 -14.27 -8.60
CA GLU A 154 -25.74 -12.99 -9.28
C GLU A 154 -25.47 -13.10 -10.78
N VAL A 155 -24.36 -13.76 -11.16
CA VAL A 155 -24.00 -13.96 -12.57
C VAL A 155 -25.08 -14.77 -13.30
N ARG A 156 -25.52 -15.89 -12.72
CA ARG A 156 -26.58 -16.73 -13.31
C ARG A 156 -27.90 -15.99 -13.49
N ASP A 157 -28.31 -15.21 -12.49
CA ASP A 157 -29.56 -14.46 -12.54
C ASP A 157 -29.49 -13.34 -13.60
N LEU A 158 -28.34 -12.69 -13.72
CA LEU A 158 -28.10 -11.67 -14.75
C LEU A 158 -28.11 -12.27 -16.15
N GLU A 159 -27.42 -13.39 -16.37
CA GLU A 159 -27.39 -14.12 -17.63
C GLU A 159 -28.78 -14.62 -18.02
N ALA A 160 -29.52 -15.20 -17.07
CA ALA A 160 -30.89 -15.67 -17.33
C ALA A 160 -31.83 -14.53 -17.74
N ARG A 161 -31.65 -13.33 -17.17
CA ARG A 161 -32.50 -12.16 -17.44
C ARG A 161 -32.12 -11.41 -18.71
N THR A 162 -30.84 -11.39 -19.08
CA THR A 162 -30.30 -10.51 -20.13
C THR A 162 -29.66 -11.23 -21.31
N GLY A 163 -29.31 -12.52 -21.15
CA GLY A 163 -28.52 -13.28 -22.11
C GLY A 163 -27.06 -12.87 -22.20
N LEU A 164 -26.57 -11.99 -21.31
CA LEU A 164 -25.23 -11.43 -21.34
C LEU A 164 -24.49 -11.71 -20.03
N GLY A 165 -23.17 -11.92 -20.14
CA GLY A 165 -22.27 -11.95 -18.98
C GLY A 165 -22.13 -10.56 -18.33
N PRO A 166 -21.56 -10.49 -17.10
CA PRO A 166 -21.54 -9.28 -16.29
C PRO A 166 -20.94 -8.04 -16.98
N ALA A 167 -19.72 -8.12 -17.52
CA ALA A 167 -19.10 -6.98 -18.18
C ALA A 167 -19.77 -6.68 -19.53
N SER A 168 -20.20 -7.71 -20.26
CA SER A 168 -20.94 -7.56 -21.52
C SER A 168 -22.27 -6.82 -21.32
N TYR A 169 -22.96 -7.06 -20.21
CA TYR A 169 -24.15 -6.31 -19.83
C TYR A 169 -23.82 -4.83 -19.58
N LEU A 170 -22.78 -4.53 -18.79
CA LEU A 170 -22.35 -3.14 -18.57
C LEU A 170 -21.94 -2.42 -19.86
N GLU A 171 -21.24 -3.12 -20.76
CA GLU A 171 -20.87 -2.63 -22.09
C GLU A 171 -22.10 -2.31 -22.94
N SER A 172 -23.12 -3.19 -22.95
CA SER A 172 -24.38 -2.97 -23.69
C SER A 172 -25.13 -1.72 -23.21
N LEU A 173 -24.89 -1.29 -21.97
CA LEU A 173 -25.43 -0.08 -21.39
C LEU A 173 -24.52 1.14 -21.58
N GLY A 174 -23.31 0.96 -22.13
CA GLY A 174 -22.32 2.01 -22.33
C GLY A 174 -21.66 2.47 -21.04
N LEU A 175 -21.50 1.57 -20.06
CA LEU A 175 -21.01 1.91 -18.72
C LEU A 175 -19.50 1.71 -18.55
N LEU A 176 -18.81 0.99 -19.43
CA LEU A 176 -17.39 0.68 -19.27
C LEU A 176 -16.50 1.75 -19.90
N ASP A 177 -15.67 2.40 -19.09
CA ASP A 177 -14.57 3.27 -19.49
C ASP A 177 -13.58 3.44 -18.30
N GLU A 178 -12.63 4.36 -18.41
CA GLU A 178 -11.61 4.64 -17.39
C GLU A 178 -12.14 5.16 -16.05
N LEU A 179 -13.37 5.67 -16.01
CA LEU A 179 -14.06 6.14 -14.81
C LEU A 179 -14.88 5.04 -14.14
N THR A 180 -14.84 3.80 -14.63
CA THR A 180 -15.61 2.69 -14.06
C THR A 180 -14.75 1.86 -13.13
N VAL A 181 -15.23 1.69 -11.89
CA VAL A 181 -14.62 0.83 -10.87
C VAL A 181 -15.63 -0.26 -10.50
N VAL A 182 -15.30 -1.52 -10.80
CA VAL A 182 -16.11 -2.66 -10.38
C VAL A 182 -15.60 -3.21 -9.05
N VAL A 183 -16.50 -3.49 -8.12
CA VAL A 183 -16.17 -4.01 -6.79
C VAL A 183 -16.37 -5.52 -6.77
N HIS A 184 -15.45 -6.24 -6.11
CA HIS A 184 -15.34 -7.70 -6.02
C HIS A 184 -14.82 -8.39 -7.29
N GLY A 185 -15.62 -8.49 -8.35
CA GLY A 185 -15.24 -9.16 -9.59
C GLY A 185 -14.88 -10.64 -9.43
N VAL A 186 -15.54 -11.35 -8.52
CA VAL A 186 -15.19 -12.73 -8.13
C VAL A 186 -15.44 -13.74 -9.27
N TRP A 187 -16.58 -13.62 -9.93
CA TRP A 187 -17.07 -14.57 -10.95
C TRP A 187 -16.99 -14.01 -12.37
N LEU A 188 -16.05 -13.11 -12.64
CA LEU A 188 -15.80 -12.60 -13.99
C LEU A 188 -15.19 -13.69 -14.89
N SER A 189 -15.76 -13.85 -16.08
CA SER A 189 -15.23 -14.75 -17.12
C SER A 189 -13.95 -14.18 -17.76
N PRO A 190 -13.12 -14.99 -18.43
CA PRO A 190 -11.99 -14.49 -19.21
C PRO A 190 -12.37 -13.41 -20.22
N GLU A 191 -13.55 -13.51 -20.83
CA GLU A 191 -14.11 -12.52 -21.77
C GLU A 191 -14.46 -11.21 -21.06
N ASP A 192 -15.02 -11.29 -19.84
CA ASP A 192 -15.28 -10.11 -19.03
C ASP A 192 -13.98 -9.39 -18.65
N LEU A 193 -12.95 -10.15 -18.23
CA LEU A 193 -11.64 -9.58 -17.88
C LEU A 193 -11.05 -8.81 -19.06
N GLU A 194 -11.05 -9.41 -20.24
CA GLU A 194 -10.53 -8.79 -21.46
C GLU A 194 -11.31 -7.50 -21.81
N LEU A 195 -12.64 -7.55 -21.69
CA LEU A 195 -13.48 -6.39 -21.97
C LEU A 195 -13.23 -5.24 -20.99
N LEU A 196 -13.11 -5.53 -19.70
CA LEU A 196 -12.76 -4.53 -18.68
C LEU A 196 -11.38 -3.92 -18.94
N ALA A 197 -10.38 -4.74 -19.31
CA ALA A 197 -9.04 -4.26 -19.66
C ALA A 197 -9.07 -3.29 -20.85
N ARG A 198 -9.70 -3.71 -21.96
CA ARG A 198 -9.79 -2.91 -23.19
C ARG A 198 -10.51 -1.59 -22.99
N ARG A 199 -11.51 -1.55 -22.10
CA ARG A 199 -12.25 -0.33 -21.75
C ARG A 199 -11.55 0.51 -20.69
N GLY A 200 -10.46 0.01 -20.11
CA GLY A 200 -9.72 0.71 -19.06
C GLY A 200 -10.47 0.78 -17.72
N ALA A 201 -11.46 -0.09 -17.49
CA ALA A 201 -12.16 -0.18 -16.20
C ALA A 201 -11.23 -0.75 -15.12
N LYS A 202 -11.48 -0.40 -13.85
CA LYS A 202 -10.66 -0.81 -12.70
C LYS A 202 -11.42 -1.77 -11.81
N VAL A 203 -10.71 -2.56 -11.01
CA VAL A 203 -11.31 -3.53 -10.07
C VAL A 203 -10.88 -3.19 -8.64
N SER A 204 -11.82 -3.20 -7.69
CA SER A 204 -11.54 -3.19 -6.25
C SER A 204 -11.72 -4.59 -5.69
N HIS A 205 -10.62 -5.25 -5.31
CA HIS A 205 -10.60 -6.59 -4.75
C HIS A 205 -10.79 -6.53 -3.22
N CYS A 206 -11.78 -7.25 -2.68
CA CYS A 206 -12.12 -7.27 -1.25
C CYS A 206 -12.05 -8.71 -0.68
N PRO A 207 -10.84 -9.28 -0.49
CA PRO A 207 -10.67 -10.70 -0.19
C PRO A 207 -11.26 -11.15 1.16
N GLU A 208 -11.12 -10.39 2.25
CA GLU A 208 -11.68 -10.83 3.55
C GLU A 208 -13.21 -10.92 3.48
N SER A 209 -13.85 -9.92 2.87
CA SER A 209 -15.29 -9.94 2.64
C SER A 209 -15.74 -11.10 1.75
N ASN A 210 -15.04 -11.33 0.64
CA ASN A 210 -15.36 -12.44 -0.26
C ASN A 210 -15.21 -13.81 0.40
N LEU A 211 -14.24 -13.98 1.30
CA LEU A 211 -14.10 -15.21 2.08
C LEU A 211 -15.18 -15.36 3.14
N LYS A 212 -15.45 -14.30 3.92
CA LYS A 212 -16.43 -14.31 5.01
C LYS A 212 -17.83 -14.66 4.51
N LEU A 213 -18.21 -14.15 3.33
CA LEU A 213 -19.51 -14.42 2.71
C LEU A 213 -19.53 -15.68 1.85
N ALA A 214 -18.42 -16.44 1.78
CA ALA A 214 -18.22 -17.56 0.87
C ALA A 214 -18.56 -17.21 -0.60
N ALA A 215 -18.30 -15.96 -1.00
CA ALA A 215 -18.57 -15.46 -2.33
C ALA A 215 -17.64 -16.10 -3.37
N GLY A 216 -16.38 -16.35 -3.00
CA GLY A 216 -15.37 -17.01 -3.82
C GLY A 216 -14.02 -16.27 -3.80
N VAL A 217 -13.15 -16.57 -4.77
CA VAL A 217 -11.84 -15.93 -4.91
C VAL A 217 -11.76 -15.23 -6.27
N ALA A 218 -11.59 -13.91 -6.26
CA ALA A 218 -11.44 -13.16 -7.50
C ALA A 218 -10.17 -13.56 -8.28
N PRO A 219 -10.23 -13.63 -9.62
CA PRO A 219 -9.10 -14.02 -10.46
C PRO A 219 -8.08 -12.87 -10.63
N VAL A 220 -7.55 -12.34 -9.51
CA VAL A 220 -6.61 -11.21 -9.49
C VAL A 220 -5.33 -11.48 -10.27
N PRO A 221 -4.68 -12.67 -10.20
CA PRO A 221 -3.53 -12.96 -11.04
C PRO A 221 -3.85 -12.81 -12.54
N GLU A 222 -5.03 -13.29 -12.97
CA GLU A 222 -5.48 -13.21 -14.36
C GLU A 222 -5.86 -11.80 -14.78
N MET A 223 -6.43 -11.00 -13.86
CA MET A 223 -6.67 -9.57 -14.06
C MET A 223 -5.35 -8.82 -14.29
N ARG A 224 -4.35 -9.05 -13.43
CA ARG A 224 -3.03 -8.40 -13.53
C ARG A 224 -2.29 -8.81 -14.79
N ALA A 225 -2.34 -10.09 -15.16
CA ALA A 225 -1.72 -10.60 -16.39
C ALA A 225 -2.27 -9.95 -17.67
N ARG A 226 -3.50 -9.42 -17.62
CA ARG A 226 -4.15 -8.70 -18.73
C ARG A 226 -4.00 -7.17 -18.64
N GLY A 227 -3.24 -6.66 -17.66
CA GLY A 227 -3.01 -5.24 -17.47
C GLY A 227 -4.17 -4.47 -16.82
N LEU A 228 -5.17 -5.15 -16.23
CA LEU A 228 -6.20 -4.46 -15.46
C LEU A 228 -5.57 -3.80 -14.23
N THR A 229 -6.01 -2.58 -13.91
CA THR A 229 -5.67 -1.97 -12.61
C THR A 229 -6.57 -2.57 -11.54
N VAL A 230 -5.95 -3.21 -10.56
CA VAL A 230 -6.62 -3.83 -9.41
C VAL A 230 -6.16 -3.13 -8.13
N GLY A 231 -7.10 -2.56 -7.38
CA GLY A 231 -6.89 -2.04 -6.03
C GLY A 231 -7.37 -3.03 -4.97
N LEU A 232 -7.08 -2.73 -3.70
CA LEU A 232 -7.59 -3.45 -2.54
C LEU A 232 -8.65 -2.62 -1.83
N GLY A 233 -9.69 -3.27 -1.33
CA GLY A 233 -10.72 -2.67 -0.49
C GLY A 233 -11.05 -3.59 0.68
N THR A 234 -11.42 -3.01 1.82
CA THR A 234 -11.86 -3.78 3.00
C THR A 234 -13.31 -4.23 2.88
N ASP A 235 -14.06 -3.62 1.96
CA ASP A 235 -15.53 -3.62 1.97
C ASP A 235 -16.09 -3.09 3.30
N GLY A 236 -17.38 -3.30 3.58
CA GLY A 236 -18.02 -2.89 4.82
C GLY A 236 -17.59 -3.72 6.03
N ALA A 237 -17.41 -3.07 7.19
CA ALA A 237 -17.10 -3.74 8.46
C ALA A 237 -18.19 -4.73 8.96
N ALA A 238 -19.32 -4.88 8.26
CA ALA A 238 -20.34 -5.89 8.54
C ALA A 238 -20.06 -7.23 7.80
N SER A 239 -19.27 -7.19 6.72
CA SER A 239 -18.86 -8.33 5.91
C SER A 239 -17.36 -8.62 6.02
N ASN A 240 -16.59 -7.85 6.80
CA ASN A 240 -15.14 -8.03 6.97
C ASN A 240 -14.71 -8.76 8.28
N ASN A 241 -14.60 -8.16 9.47
CA ASN A 241 -15.31 -7.03 10.08
C ASN A 241 -14.36 -5.95 10.65
N ASN A 242 -13.22 -5.71 10.01
CA ASN A 242 -12.26 -4.64 10.31
C ASN A 242 -12.15 -3.63 9.14
N LEU A 243 -11.42 -2.53 9.33
CA LEU A 243 -10.99 -1.64 8.25
C LEU A 243 -9.45 -1.64 8.15
N ASP A 244 -8.86 -2.84 8.08
CA ASP A 244 -7.41 -3.07 8.05
C ASP A 244 -6.94 -3.54 6.67
N LEU A 245 -6.35 -2.62 5.89
CA LEU A 245 -5.76 -2.97 4.60
C LEU A 245 -4.52 -3.87 4.73
N PHE A 246 -3.86 -3.95 5.90
CA PHE A 246 -2.75 -4.87 6.10
C PHE A 246 -3.23 -6.32 6.23
N GLY A 247 -4.35 -6.53 6.92
CA GLY A 247 -5.10 -7.78 6.91
C GLY A 247 -5.43 -8.21 5.47
N GLU A 248 -6.07 -7.32 4.71
CA GLU A 248 -6.44 -7.57 3.31
C GLU A 248 -5.22 -7.91 2.44
N MET A 249 -4.11 -7.16 2.56
CA MET A 249 -2.87 -7.44 1.83
C MET A 249 -2.29 -8.82 2.17
N SER A 250 -2.21 -9.12 3.47
CA SER A 250 -1.71 -10.41 3.97
C SER A 250 -2.56 -11.57 3.49
N LEU A 251 -3.89 -11.39 3.49
CA LEU A 251 -4.82 -12.38 2.98
C LEU A 251 -4.67 -12.55 1.47
N ALA A 252 -4.76 -11.48 0.68
CA ALA A 252 -4.66 -11.52 -0.78
C ALA A 252 -3.38 -12.25 -1.23
N ALA A 253 -2.25 -11.96 -0.56
CA ALA A 253 -0.97 -12.60 -0.86
C ALA A 253 -0.99 -14.12 -0.68
N ARG A 254 -1.77 -14.66 0.27
CA ARG A 254 -1.84 -16.11 0.56
C ARG A 254 -3.01 -16.79 -0.14
N LEU A 255 -4.14 -16.10 -0.26
CA LEU A 255 -5.39 -16.61 -0.80
C LEU A 255 -5.20 -17.13 -2.23
N HIS A 256 -4.62 -16.31 -3.11
CA HIS A 256 -4.43 -16.72 -4.50
C HIS A 256 -3.45 -17.89 -4.64
N LYS A 257 -2.49 -18.03 -3.73
CA LYS A 257 -1.56 -19.17 -3.72
C LYS A 257 -2.29 -20.48 -3.45
N VAL A 258 -3.12 -20.51 -2.41
CA VAL A 258 -3.93 -21.70 -2.07
C VAL A 258 -4.93 -21.98 -3.19
N TRP A 259 -5.62 -20.95 -3.68
CA TRP A 259 -6.64 -21.10 -4.71
C TRP A 259 -6.12 -21.61 -6.05
N ARG A 260 -4.86 -21.32 -6.37
CA ARG A 260 -4.20 -21.76 -7.61
C ARG A 260 -3.22 -22.91 -7.40
N GLU A 261 -3.11 -23.40 -6.17
CA GLU A 261 -2.12 -24.42 -5.79
C GLU A 261 -0.69 -24.05 -6.23
N ASP A 262 -0.39 -22.74 -6.26
CA ASP A 262 0.87 -22.19 -6.77
C ASP A 262 1.47 -21.22 -5.74
N PRO A 263 2.53 -21.62 -5.03
CA PRO A 263 3.16 -20.77 -4.02
C PRO A 263 3.96 -19.59 -4.60
N THR A 264 4.15 -19.51 -5.93
CA THR A 264 4.99 -18.50 -6.59
C THR A 264 4.26 -17.20 -6.93
N ILE A 265 2.94 -17.14 -6.74
CA ILE A 265 2.12 -15.96 -6.97
C ILE A 265 2.50 -14.86 -5.96
N LEU A 266 2.86 -13.65 -6.41
CA LEU A 266 3.24 -12.47 -5.59
C LEU A 266 4.58 -12.61 -4.81
N ALA A 267 5.73 -12.59 -5.50
CA ALA A 267 7.08 -12.81 -4.94
C ALA A 267 7.94 -11.52 -4.73
N ALA A 268 9.09 -11.59 -4.02
CA ALA A 268 9.99 -10.44 -3.75
C ALA A 268 10.47 -9.70 -5.02
N ARG A 269 10.68 -10.41 -6.13
CA ARG A 269 10.94 -9.79 -7.44
C ARG A 269 9.84 -8.83 -7.92
N GLU A 270 8.59 -9.07 -7.54
CA GLU A 270 7.48 -8.17 -7.88
C GLU A 270 7.57 -6.87 -7.07
N ILE A 271 8.09 -6.91 -5.83
CA ILE A 271 8.35 -5.72 -5.02
C ILE A 271 9.43 -4.85 -5.68
N VAL A 272 10.52 -5.47 -6.15
CA VAL A 272 11.59 -4.77 -6.90
C VAL A 272 11.02 -4.09 -8.14
N ALA A 273 10.17 -4.78 -8.91
CA ALA A 273 9.54 -4.21 -10.11
C ALA A 273 8.66 -3.00 -9.77
N LEU A 274 7.87 -3.07 -8.69
CA LEU A 274 7.02 -1.97 -8.25
C LEU A 274 7.83 -0.77 -7.75
N ALA A 275 8.85 -1.00 -6.94
CA ALA A 275 9.74 0.04 -6.42
C ALA A 275 10.51 0.74 -7.56
N THR A 276 11.04 -0.05 -8.51
CA THR A 276 11.74 0.48 -9.69
C THR A 276 10.84 1.40 -10.51
N ARG A 277 9.62 0.94 -10.82
CA ARG A 277 8.64 1.78 -11.54
C ARG A 277 8.37 3.08 -10.78
N ARG A 278 8.19 2.98 -9.45
CA ARG A 278 7.88 4.14 -8.60
C ARG A 278 9.01 5.18 -8.60
N LEU A 279 10.27 4.77 -8.56
CA LEU A 279 11.42 5.69 -8.59
C LEU A 279 11.48 6.47 -9.91
N TYR A 280 11.27 5.80 -11.05
CA TYR A 280 11.17 6.48 -12.35
C TYR A 280 9.99 7.46 -12.41
N GLU A 281 8.81 7.07 -11.92
CA GLU A 281 7.64 7.97 -11.82
C GLU A 281 7.90 9.18 -10.90
N MET A 282 8.79 9.06 -9.93
CA MET A 282 9.21 10.13 -9.02
C MET A 282 10.37 10.99 -9.56
N GLY A 283 10.88 10.67 -10.75
CA GLY A 283 11.85 11.49 -11.47
C GLY A 283 13.30 10.99 -11.44
N ALA A 284 13.57 9.77 -10.97
CA ALA A 284 14.91 9.19 -11.08
C ALA A 284 15.35 9.08 -12.56
N ASP A 285 16.60 9.44 -12.86
CA ASP A 285 17.15 9.31 -14.22
C ASP A 285 17.51 7.84 -14.53
N CYS A 286 17.99 7.13 -13.51
CA CYS A 286 18.38 5.74 -13.58
C CYS A 286 18.18 5.09 -12.21
N VAL A 287 17.63 3.88 -12.22
CA VAL A 287 17.61 2.96 -11.07
C VAL A 287 18.62 1.86 -11.40
N GLU A 288 19.80 1.93 -10.80
CA GLU A 288 20.90 1.01 -11.08
C GLU A 288 20.64 -0.37 -10.46
N ALA A 289 20.20 -0.39 -9.20
CA ALA A 289 19.80 -1.60 -8.52
C ALA A 289 18.82 -1.30 -7.39
N ILE A 290 17.97 -2.27 -7.07
CA ILE A 290 17.25 -2.33 -5.80
C ILE A 290 17.46 -3.73 -5.24
N ASN A 291 18.30 -3.86 -4.20
CA ASN A 291 18.46 -5.14 -3.52
C ASN A 291 17.37 -5.25 -2.46
N ALA A 292 16.37 -6.10 -2.74
CA ALA A 292 15.33 -6.47 -1.79
C ALA A 292 15.60 -7.88 -1.25
N ILE A 293 16.23 -7.95 -0.08
CA ILE A 293 16.66 -9.20 0.55
C ILE A 293 15.75 -9.47 1.75
N SER A 294 15.43 -10.72 2.03
CA SER A 294 14.60 -11.08 3.18
C SER A 294 15.04 -12.35 3.89
N GLY A 295 14.71 -12.43 5.18
CA GLY A 295 14.94 -13.57 6.05
C GLY A 295 16.40 -13.82 6.36
N GLU A 296 16.77 -15.09 6.37
CA GLU A 296 18.10 -15.60 6.72
C GLU A 296 19.18 -15.11 5.75
N ARG A 297 18.77 -14.66 4.56
CA ARG A 297 19.66 -14.05 3.58
C ARG A 297 20.08 -12.64 3.97
N CYS A 298 19.48 -12.03 4.99
CA CYS A 298 19.92 -10.73 5.49
C CYS A 298 21.26 -10.81 6.25
N SER A 299 21.89 -11.98 6.38
CA SER A 299 23.18 -12.15 7.06
C SER A 299 24.13 -13.08 6.27
N PRO A 300 25.40 -12.71 5.98
CA PRO A 300 25.98 -11.40 6.19
C PRO A 300 25.53 -10.37 5.14
N HIS A 301 25.48 -10.72 3.85
CA HIS A 301 24.88 -9.89 2.77
C HIS A 301 25.01 -10.52 1.37
N PRO A 302 23.95 -11.08 0.76
CA PRO A 302 23.89 -11.36 -0.67
C PRO A 302 23.15 -10.24 -1.41
N HIS A 303 23.82 -9.52 -2.31
CA HIS A 303 23.23 -8.50 -3.22
C HIS A 303 22.24 -9.07 -4.27
N ASN A 304 21.55 -10.17 -3.98
CA ASN A 304 20.65 -10.84 -4.90
C ASN A 304 19.30 -11.04 -4.23
N PHE A 305 18.27 -10.39 -4.77
CA PHE A 305 16.87 -10.74 -4.49
C PHE A 305 16.53 -12.08 -5.15
N THR A 306 15.55 -12.80 -4.61
CA THR A 306 15.10 -14.09 -5.17
C THR A 306 13.59 -14.20 -5.24
N ASP A 307 13.11 -15.38 -5.61
CA ASP A 307 11.75 -15.84 -5.48
C ASP A 307 11.34 -16.16 -4.03
N ARG A 308 12.21 -15.88 -3.03
CA ARG A 308 11.88 -16.06 -1.61
C ARG A 308 10.70 -15.18 -1.23
N LEU A 309 9.77 -15.78 -0.50
CA LEU A 309 8.63 -15.09 0.09
C LEU A 309 9.05 -14.38 1.39
N ILE A 310 8.64 -13.13 1.53
CA ILE A 310 8.77 -12.37 2.78
C ILE A 310 7.70 -12.83 3.78
N ARG A 311 8.08 -13.13 5.02
CA ARG A 311 7.23 -13.72 6.07
C ARG A 311 7.23 -12.86 7.34
N PRO A 312 6.19 -12.93 8.18
CA PRO A 312 6.21 -12.31 9.49
C PRO A 312 7.34 -12.82 10.38
N GLY A 313 8.09 -11.89 10.97
CA GLY A 313 9.32 -12.14 11.73
C GLY A 313 10.59 -12.07 10.89
N ASP A 314 10.49 -12.07 9.57
CA ASP A 314 11.65 -11.84 8.71
C ASP A 314 12.16 -10.41 8.89
N GLN A 315 13.48 -10.28 8.86
CA GLN A 315 14.09 -9.03 8.45
C GLN A 315 14.03 -8.89 6.93
N ALA A 316 13.83 -7.67 6.46
CA ALA A 316 13.93 -7.32 5.06
C ALA A 316 14.90 -6.14 4.91
N PHE A 317 15.86 -6.27 4.01
CA PHE A 317 16.80 -5.20 3.69
C PHE A 317 16.46 -4.65 2.32
N PHE A 318 16.37 -3.33 2.25
CA PHE A 318 16.24 -2.62 0.98
C PHE A 318 17.44 -1.70 0.83
N ASP A 319 18.19 -1.96 -0.23
CA ASP A 319 19.31 -1.15 -0.72
C ASP A 319 18.88 -0.56 -2.06
N ILE A 320 18.74 0.76 -2.12
CA ILE A 320 18.24 1.46 -3.29
C ILE A 320 19.38 2.28 -3.90
N ILE A 321 19.77 1.91 -5.11
CA ILE A 321 20.84 2.58 -5.86
C ILE A 321 20.20 3.28 -7.05
N MET A 322 20.21 4.60 -7.04
CA MET A 322 19.58 5.41 -8.08
C MET A 322 20.36 6.69 -8.37
N SER A 323 19.92 7.40 -9.42
CA SER A 323 20.40 8.73 -9.74
C SER A 323 19.27 9.72 -10.02
N PHE A 324 19.54 10.99 -9.73
CA PHE A 324 18.67 12.12 -9.98
C PHE A 324 19.49 13.33 -10.42
N VAL A 325 19.09 13.95 -11.53
CA VAL A 325 19.84 14.98 -12.28
C VAL A 325 21.33 14.66 -12.47
N GLY A 326 21.64 13.39 -12.70
CA GLY A 326 23.01 12.87 -12.89
C GLY A 326 23.80 12.61 -11.60
N TYR A 327 23.26 12.92 -10.42
CA TYR A 327 23.88 12.61 -9.14
C TYR A 327 23.37 11.27 -8.60
N ARG A 328 24.28 10.43 -8.11
CA ARG A 328 24.03 9.10 -7.57
C ARG A 328 23.91 9.12 -6.06
N THR A 329 23.11 8.19 -5.55
CA THR A 329 22.99 7.86 -4.13
C THR A 329 22.76 6.36 -3.99
N CYS A 330 23.20 5.82 -2.87
CA CYS A 330 22.70 4.56 -2.30
C CYS A 330 21.85 4.89 -1.07
N TYR A 331 21.11 3.90 -0.60
CA TYR A 331 20.34 3.99 0.63
C TYR A 331 19.95 2.59 1.14
N TYR A 332 20.51 2.15 2.29
CA TYR A 332 20.13 0.92 3.00
C TYR A 332 19.18 1.20 4.17
N ARG A 333 18.19 0.31 4.33
CA ARG A 333 17.47 0.20 5.61
C ARG A 333 17.06 -1.22 5.91
N THR A 334 17.29 -1.65 7.15
CA THR A 334 16.67 -2.85 7.72
C THR A 334 15.26 -2.57 8.18
N PHE A 335 14.36 -3.48 7.82
CA PHE A 335 12.99 -3.54 8.30
C PHE A 335 12.73 -4.91 8.94
N ASN A 336 11.74 -4.95 9.82
CA ASN A 336 11.12 -6.18 10.28
C ASN A 336 9.69 -6.27 9.76
N VAL A 337 9.23 -7.49 9.48
CA VAL A 337 7.89 -7.71 8.91
C VAL A 337 6.97 -8.26 9.99
N GLY A 338 5.89 -7.57 10.32
CA GLY A 338 4.92 -7.99 11.34
C GLY A 338 5.41 -7.77 12.78
N ARG A 339 6.54 -8.39 13.13
CA ARG A 339 7.14 -8.35 14.47
C ARG A 339 8.66 -8.38 14.39
N ALA A 340 9.31 -7.97 15.49
CA ALA A 340 10.75 -8.08 15.68
C ALA A 340 11.06 -8.87 16.96
N THR A 341 12.13 -9.66 16.93
CA THR A 341 12.68 -10.31 18.13
C THR A 341 13.56 -9.33 18.90
N THR A 342 13.82 -9.61 20.17
CA THR A 342 14.77 -8.82 20.97
C THR A 342 16.15 -8.78 20.34
N ALA A 343 16.62 -9.92 19.80
CA ALA A 343 17.93 -9.99 19.12
C ALA A 343 18.01 -9.07 17.89
N GLN A 344 16.94 -8.98 17.09
CA GLN A 344 16.86 -8.09 15.94
C GLN A 344 16.84 -6.61 16.36
N VAL A 345 16.08 -6.27 17.41
CA VAL A 345 16.02 -4.91 17.97
C VAL A 345 17.38 -4.49 18.55
N ASP A 346 18.04 -5.36 19.29
CA ASP A 346 19.34 -5.07 19.90
C ASP A 346 20.44 -4.91 18.85
N ALA A 347 20.45 -5.75 17.80
CA ALA A 347 21.36 -5.60 16.67
C ALA A 347 21.16 -4.26 15.95
N TYR A 348 19.90 -3.86 15.72
CA TYR A 348 19.59 -2.57 15.11
C TYR A 348 20.03 -1.39 15.96
N ARG A 349 19.76 -1.44 17.28
CA ARG A 349 20.23 -0.43 18.23
C ARG A 349 21.76 -0.30 18.19
N ARG A 350 22.48 -1.43 18.22
CA ARG A 350 23.95 -1.43 18.18
C ARG A 350 24.50 -0.90 16.86
N ALA A 351 23.93 -1.28 15.72
CA ALA A 351 24.30 -0.72 14.42
C ALA A 351 24.12 0.81 14.39
N ARG A 352 23.04 1.31 15.00
CA ARG A 352 22.77 2.74 15.11
C ARG A 352 23.76 3.45 16.04
N GLU A 353 24.08 2.86 17.20
CA GLU A 353 25.07 3.41 18.14
C GLU A 353 26.44 3.63 17.46
N TRP A 354 26.95 2.64 16.73
CA TRP A 354 28.22 2.78 15.99
C TRP A 354 28.16 3.87 14.92
N MET A 355 27.03 3.99 14.22
CA MET A 355 26.83 5.02 13.23
C MET A 355 26.80 6.42 13.85
N ASP A 356 26.11 6.59 14.98
CA ASP A 356 26.07 7.85 15.72
C ASP A 356 27.46 8.28 16.21
N GLU A 357 28.24 7.33 16.73
CA GLU A 357 29.63 7.57 17.13
C GLU A 357 30.50 8.01 15.96
N ALA A 358 30.36 7.36 14.79
CA ALA A 358 31.06 7.76 13.58
C ALA A 358 30.63 9.16 13.10
N ILE A 359 29.32 9.43 13.03
CA ILE A 359 28.75 10.71 12.58
C ILE A 359 29.19 11.86 13.50
N ALA A 360 29.26 11.64 14.82
CA ALA A 360 29.69 12.67 15.77
C ALA A 360 31.14 13.12 15.58
N LEU A 361 31.99 12.29 14.95
CA LEU A 361 33.38 12.62 14.63
C LEU A 361 33.53 13.41 13.33
N ILE A 362 32.53 13.39 12.45
CA ILE A 362 32.58 14.00 11.13
C ILE A 362 32.51 15.52 11.25
N LYS A 363 33.62 16.18 10.92
CA LYS A 363 33.73 17.64 10.79
C LYS A 363 34.99 18.01 10.00
N PRO A 364 35.10 19.25 9.49
CA PRO A 364 36.29 19.71 8.78
C PRO A 364 37.58 19.50 9.57
N GLY A 365 38.64 19.07 8.90
CA GLY A 365 39.96 18.84 9.50
C GLY A 365 40.12 17.52 10.24
N VAL A 366 39.04 16.72 10.39
CA VAL A 366 39.16 15.36 10.96
C VAL A 366 39.67 14.40 9.90
N SER A 367 40.65 13.59 10.29
CA SER A 367 41.23 12.54 9.46
C SER A 367 40.37 11.27 9.50
N THR A 368 40.21 10.58 8.36
CA THR A 368 39.33 9.41 8.20
C THR A 368 39.73 8.25 9.10
N ASP A 369 41.00 8.11 9.47
CA ASP A 369 41.47 7.09 10.44
C ASP A 369 40.79 7.25 11.81
N ARG A 370 40.46 8.48 12.22
CA ARG A 370 39.79 8.73 13.50
C ARG A 370 38.34 8.25 13.46
N ILE A 371 37.66 8.42 12.33
CA ILE A 371 36.28 7.97 12.12
C ILE A 371 36.25 6.45 12.00
N ALA A 372 37.18 5.85 11.26
CA ALA A 372 37.28 4.40 11.11
C ALA A 372 37.46 3.66 12.45
N ARG A 373 38.04 4.30 13.48
CA ARG A 373 38.16 3.72 14.83
C ARG A 373 36.82 3.58 15.56
N ALA A 374 35.78 4.33 15.18
CA ALA A 374 34.45 4.22 15.77
C ALA A 374 33.71 2.95 15.31
N PHE A 375 34.10 2.37 14.17
CA PHE A 375 33.55 1.10 13.71
C PHE A 375 34.15 -0.10 14.45
N PRO A 376 33.37 -1.18 14.66
CA PRO A 376 33.84 -2.39 15.31
C PRO A 376 34.94 -3.06 14.49
N ARG A 377 35.81 -3.85 15.15
CA ARG A 377 36.76 -4.70 14.42
C ARG A 377 35.99 -5.82 13.74
N ALA A 378 36.49 -6.29 12.60
CA ALA A 378 35.92 -7.44 11.89
C ALA A 378 35.69 -8.66 12.81
N GLU A 379 36.64 -8.96 13.70
CA GLU A 379 36.56 -10.06 14.67
C GLU A 379 35.39 -9.90 15.66
N ASP A 380 35.07 -8.66 16.05
CA ASP A 380 34.00 -8.36 17.01
C ASP A 380 32.60 -8.60 16.41
N ILE A 381 32.50 -8.66 15.09
CA ILE A 381 31.25 -8.94 14.34
C ILE A 381 31.31 -10.27 13.56
N GLY A 382 32.27 -11.14 13.90
CA GLY A 382 32.30 -12.53 13.43
C GLY A 382 33.00 -12.76 12.09
N PHE A 383 33.87 -11.85 11.65
CA PHE A 383 34.67 -11.99 10.42
C PHE A 383 36.17 -12.18 10.72
N GLU A 384 36.87 -12.89 9.84
CA GLU A 384 38.28 -13.27 10.04
C GLU A 384 39.28 -12.14 9.80
N SER A 385 38.88 -11.08 9.09
CA SER A 385 39.76 -9.95 8.74
C SER A 385 38.97 -8.71 8.33
N GLU A 386 39.61 -7.55 8.40
CA GLU A 386 39.03 -6.28 7.91
C GLU A 386 38.72 -6.33 6.40
N MET A 387 39.42 -7.16 5.63
CA MET A 387 39.11 -7.42 4.23
C MET A 387 37.82 -8.22 4.08
N ALA A 388 37.61 -9.26 4.90
CA ALA A 388 36.39 -10.06 4.87
C ALA A 388 35.14 -9.26 5.32
N ALA A 389 35.33 -8.23 6.15
CA ALA A 389 34.27 -7.32 6.58
C ALA A 389 34.18 -6.02 5.75
N PHE A 390 34.99 -5.88 4.70
CA PHE A 390 35.00 -4.67 3.88
C PHE A 390 33.65 -4.48 3.19
N GLY A 391 33.09 -3.27 3.28
CA GLY A 391 31.77 -2.95 2.75
C GLY A 391 30.60 -3.23 3.71
N LEU A 392 30.86 -3.59 4.97
CA LEU A 392 29.82 -3.78 6.00
C LEU A 392 29.71 -2.61 6.98
N ASN A 393 30.85 -2.12 7.47
CA ASN A 393 30.96 -0.90 8.30
C ASN A 393 31.94 0.04 7.61
N PHE A 394 31.43 0.98 6.82
CA PHE A 394 32.26 1.84 5.99
C PHE A 394 31.52 3.11 5.59
N CYS A 395 32.26 4.10 5.10
CA CYS A 395 31.71 5.28 4.45
C CYS A 395 32.24 5.38 3.02
N HIS A 396 31.45 5.97 2.13
CA HIS A 396 31.92 6.28 0.78
C HIS A 396 31.27 7.55 0.23
N GLY A 397 32.04 8.33 -0.53
CA GLY A 397 31.54 9.48 -1.26
C GLY A 397 30.41 9.12 -2.21
N ILE A 398 29.45 10.03 -2.32
CA ILE A 398 28.35 9.97 -3.29
C ILE A 398 28.34 11.26 -4.12
N GLY A 399 28.00 11.14 -5.41
CA GLY A 399 28.15 12.26 -6.33
C GLY A 399 27.91 11.86 -7.77
N LEU A 400 28.95 11.89 -8.61
CA LEU A 400 28.85 11.50 -10.02
C LEU A 400 29.05 9.98 -10.20
N GLY A 401 29.81 9.36 -9.30
CA GLY A 401 29.97 7.93 -9.07
C GLY A 401 29.22 7.49 -7.81
N LEU A 402 29.00 6.18 -7.72
CA LEU A 402 28.32 5.56 -6.58
C LEU A 402 29.23 5.47 -5.34
N HIS A 403 30.48 5.04 -5.53
CA HIS A 403 31.47 4.91 -4.46
C HIS A 403 32.66 5.82 -4.79
N GLU A 404 32.56 7.08 -4.39
CA GLU A 404 33.61 8.10 -4.53
C GLU A 404 34.43 8.25 -3.24
N ARG A 405 35.47 9.08 -3.27
CA ARG A 405 36.16 9.49 -2.05
C ARG A 405 35.31 10.50 -1.26
N PRO A 406 35.39 10.53 0.08
CA PRO A 406 36.27 9.70 0.92
C PRO A 406 35.75 8.26 1.04
N ILE A 407 36.64 7.28 1.01
CA ILE A 407 36.31 5.90 1.42
C ILE A 407 36.84 5.72 2.84
N ILE A 408 35.97 5.52 3.82
CA ILE A 408 36.34 5.42 5.23
C ILE A 408 36.07 4.00 5.72
N SER A 409 37.11 3.27 6.07
CA SER A 409 36.97 1.96 6.72
C SER A 409 38.22 1.65 7.52
N ARG A 410 38.11 0.66 8.42
CA ARG A 410 39.26 0.14 9.18
C ARG A 410 40.33 -0.48 8.27
N LEU A 411 39.93 -0.96 7.09
CA LEU A 411 40.85 -1.56 6.13
C LEU A 411 41.75 -0.50 5.46
N ASN A 412 41.21 0.66 5.08
CA ASN A 412 41.93 1.61 4.25
C ASN A 412 42.42 2.86 5.00
N SER A 413 41.68 3.33 6.00
CA SER A 413 41.91 4.67 6.54
C SER A 413 43.10 4.71 7.50
N PHE A 414 43.55 3.56 8.00
CA PHE A 414 44.76 3.47 8.81
C PHE A 414 46.05 3.58 8.00
N ASP A 415 46.01 3.17 6.73
CA ASP A 415 47.16 3.21 5.83
C ASP A 415 47.14 4.48 4.95
N GLU A 416 45.96 4.89 4.48
CA GLU A 416 45.76 6.04 3.59
C GLU A 416 44.69 7.01 4.13
N PRO A 417 44.96 7.72 5.25
CA PRO A 417 44.01 8.68 5.80
C PRO A 417 43.78 9.88 4.87
N MET A 418 42.55 10.35 4.83
CA MET A 418 42.15 11.61 4.17
C MET A 418 41.64 12.60 5.20
N VAL A 419 41.79 13.90 4.94
CA VAL A 419 41.21 14.95 5.80
C VAL A 419 39.86 15.36 5.22
N LEU A 420 38.83 15.43 6.08
CA LEU A 420 37.51 15.89 5.67
C LEU A 420 37.46 17.40 5.46
N GLU A 421 36.76 17.83 4.42
CA GLU A 421 36.56 19.23 4.05
C GLU A 421 35.06 19.58 4.01
N PRO A 422 34.67 20.86 4.24
CA PRO A 422 33.30 21.29 4.08
C PRO A 422 32.78 21.01 2.66
N GLY A 423 31.52 20.57 2.56
CA GLY A 423 30.86 20.26 1.30
C GLY A 423 31.05 18.83 0.82
N MET A 424 31.90 18.02 1.45
CA MET A 424 31.94 16.57 1.20
C MET A 424 30.59 15.94 1.55
N VAL A 425 30.08 15.08 0.68
CA VAL A 425 28.84 14.31 0.88
C VAL A 425 29.17 12.83 0.73
N PHE A 426 28.76 12.03 1.69
CA PHE A 426 29.05 10.60 1.69
C PHE A 426 28.05 9.82 2.54
N ALA A 427 27.94 8.53 2.21
CA ALA A 427 27.21 7.54 2.98
C ALA A 427 27.98 7.11 4.22
N VAL A 428 27.27 6.84 5.30
CA VAL A 428 27.79 6.17 6.50
C VAL A 428 26.99 4.90 6.70
N GLU A 429 27.62 3.75 6.50
CA GLU A 429 27.00 2.43 6.58
C GLU A 429 27.47 1.65 7.80
N THR A 430 26.53 1.00 8.49
CA THR A 430 26.85 0.05 9.56
C THR A 430 26.15 -1.28 9.38
N TYR A 431 26.80 -2.33 9.87
CA TYR A 431 26.30 -3.70 9.92
C TYR A 431 26.56 -4.30 11.31
N CYS A 432 25.52 -4.87 11.92
CA CYS A 432 25.60 -5.61 13.17
C CYS A 432 24.90 -6.96 13.03
N PRO A 433 25.60 -8.10 13.18
CA PRO A 433 24.92 -9.40 13.25
C PRO A 433 24.07 -9.47 14.52
N ALA A 434 22.92 -10.15 14.45
CA ALA A 434 22.10 -10.42 15.62
C ALA A 434 22.59 -11.68 16.35
N ALA A 435 22.33 -11.72 17.66
CA ALA A 435 22.72 -12.85 18.52
C ALA A 435 21.96 -14.16 18.21
N ASP A 436 20.93 -14.12 17.35
CA ASP A 436 20.18 -15.30 16.92
C ASP A 436 20.89 -16.11 15.83
N GLY A 437 22.02 -15.61 15.29
CA GLY A 437 22.85 -16.29 14.31
C GLY A 437 22.30 -16.32 12.88
N VAL A 438 21.14 -15.69 12.63
CA VAL A 438 20.47 -15.70 11.31
C VAL A 438 20.05 -14.30 10.84
N SER A 439 19.83 -13.37 11.77
CA SER A 439 19.42 -12.00 11.52
C SER A 439 20.62 -11.04 11.59
N ALA A 440 20.48 -9.84 11.03
CA ALA A 440 21.45 -8.75 11.17
C ALA A 440 20.76 -7.38 11.01
N ALA A 441 21.38 -6.31 11.45
CA ALA A 441 20.94 -4.97 11.13
C ALA A 441 21.93 -4.29 10.21
N ARG A 442 21.41 -3.60 9.21
CA ARG A 442 22.16 -2.75 8.30
C ARG A 442 21.46 -1.41 8.15
N ILE A 443 22.23 -0.35 8.36
CA ILE A 443 21.69 1.01 8.41
C ILE A 443 22.62 1.88 7.58
N GLU A 444 22.05 2.82 6.84
CA GLU A 444 22.81 3.86 6.14
C GLU A 444 22.19 5.24 6.35
N GLU A 445 23.07 6.23 6.52
CA GLU A 445 22.72 7.63 6.56
C GLU A 445 23.64 8.42 5.64
N GLU A 446 23.05 9.29 4.83
CA GLU A 446 23.78 10.25 4.03
C GLU A 446 24.10 11.46 4.87
N VAL A 447 25.34 11.91 4.80
CA VAL A 447 25.80 13.09 5.53
C VAL A 447 26.46 14.09 4.60
N VAL A 448 26.28 15.36 4.91
CA VAL A 448 27.10 16.45 4.38
C VAL A 448 27.97 17.03 5.48
N VAL A 449 29.25 17.26 5.19
CA VAL A 449 30.17 17.95 6.08
C VAL A 449 29.89 19.46 6.00
N THR A 450 29.34 20.05 7.06
CA THR A 450 29.18 21.51 7.18
C THR A 450 30.39 22.12 7.91
N PRO A 451 30.54 23.45 7.94
CA PRO A 451 31.57 24.10 8.74
C PRO A 451 31.52 23.76 10.24
N GLU A 452 30.33 23.42 10.76
CA GLU A 452 30.07 23.13 12.18
C GLU A 452 30.14 21.62 12.51
N GLY A 453 30.03 20.74 11.51
CA GLY A 453 30.06 19.29 11.68
C GLY A 453 29.20 18.55 10.67
N ALA A 454 28.90 17.29 10.94
CA ALA A 454 28.03 16.48 10.10
C ALA A 454 26.58 16.96 10.16
N ARG A 455 25.93 17.01 9.00
CA ARG A 455 24.47 17.09 8.91
C ARG A 455 23.96 15.87 8.15
N VAL A 456 23.15 15.05 8.82
CA VAL A 456 22.40 13.96 8.19
C VAL A 456 21.37 14.56 7.23
N ILE A 457 21.38 14.11 5.98
CA ILE A 457 20.47 14.55 4.91
C ILE A 457 19.51 13.46 4.47
N THR A 458 19.70 12.22 4.94
CA THR A 458 18.67 11.17 4.87
C THR A 458 17.43 11.60 5.63
N LEU A 459 16.27 11.50 4.98
CA LEU A 459 14.99 11.94 5.53
C LEU A 459 14.17 10.80 6.14
N PHE A 460 14.51 9.56 5.84
CA PHE A 460 13.75 8.40 6.30
C PHE A 460 14.15 8.02 7.74
N PRO A 461 13.18 7.71 8.63
CA PRO A 461 13.47 7.41 10.03
C PRO A 461 14.42 6.24 10.26
N ALA A 462 15.22 6.36 11.31
CA ALA A 462 16.41 5.54 11.51
C ALA A 462 16.68 5.13 12.96
N GLN A 463 16.05 5.82 13.90
CA GLN A 463 16.38 5.82 15.32
C GLN A 463 15.87 4.56 16.02
N GLU A 464 14.81 3.96 15.46
CA GLU A 464 14.24 2.71 15.91
C GLU A 464 14.11 1.77 14.71
N LEU A 465 14.21 0.46 14.97
CA LEU A 465 14.00 -0.58 13.97
C LEU A 465 12.60 -0.42 13.33
N PRO A 466 12.52 -0.08 12.03
CA PRO A 466 11.24 -0.01 11.34
C PRO A 466 10.58 -1.39 11.32
N ILE A 467 9.35 -1.48 11.81
CA ILE A 467 8.52 -2.69 11.70
C ILE A 467 7.40 -2.40 10.72
N ALA A 468 7.51 -2.95 9.52
CA ALA A 468 6.45 -2.92 8.54
C ALA A 468 5.28 -3.77 9.05
N ASN A 469 4.08 -3.18 9.04
CA ASN A 469 2.82 -3.88 9.37
C ASN A 469 2.84 -4.44 10.79
N ARG A 470 3.15 -3.61 11.81
CA ARG A 470 3.27 -4.06 13.21
C ARG A 470 1.93 -4.66 13.69
N TYR A 471 1.94 -5.92 14.16
CA TYR A 471 0.79 -6.56 14.81
C TYR A 471 1.19 -7.50 15.95
#